data_AF-A0A2G9R8I9-F1
#
_entry.id   AF-A0A2G9R8I9-F1
#
_cell.length_a   1.000
_cell.length_b   1.000
_cell.length_c   1.000
_cell.angle_alpha   90.00
_cell.angle_beta   90.00
_cell.angle_gamma   90.00
#
_symmetry.space_group_name_H-M   'P 1'
#
loop_
_entity.id
_entity.type
_entity.pdbx_description
1 polymer ?
#
loop_
_entity_poly.entity_id
_entity_poly.type
_entity_poly.pdbx_seq_one_letter_code
_entity_poly.pdbx_strand_id
1 'polypeptide(L)'
;MKQFKKPEFMGQFIDRYRDMRNLWDVKNPLYQNKPARKASLEKLLQFVKTQVPDADIESVDKKIGSLRSTYRKELNKVQASMKSGAAAKDVYVPSLWYHIRMPFLEDQIEARESLSTLSAPLSSTLPSTPAEASEDQPGPSIMEEVEEPSWSQEDLSQDEALECGRQEEAGVRGSQEVARPSSLTQS
;
A
#
# COMPACT_ATOMS: atom_id res chain seq x y z
N MET A 1 12.77 -9.77 -8.55
CA MET A 1 12.28 -9.14 -9.80
C MET A 1 12.71 -7.67 -9.89
N LYS A 2 13.89 -7.37 -10.43
CA LYS A 2 14.41 -5.99 -10.51
C LYS A 2 13.63 -5.09 -11.51
N GLN A 3 12.90 -5.69 -12.45
CA GLN A 3 12.22 -4.99 -13.53
C GLN A 3 11.06 -4.10 -13.07
N PHE A 4 10.35 -4.49 -12.01
CA PHE A 4 9.28 -3.69 -11.41
C PHE A 4 9.80 -2.45 -10.64
N LYS A 5 11.12 -2.24 -10.55
CA LYS A 5 11.71 -0.99 -10.04
C LYS A 5 11.66 0.13 -11.08
N LYS A 6 11.52 -0.21 -12.37
CA LYS A 6 11.41 0.79 -13.44
C LYS A 6 10.01 1.43 -13.37
N PRO A 7 9.91 2.76 -13.16
CA PRO A 7 8.61 3.42 -12.96
C PRO A 7 7.71 3.30 -14.18
N GLU A 8 8.26 3.38 -15.39
CA GLU A 8 7.47 3.26 -16.63
C GLU A 8 6.84 1.87 -16.78
N PHE A 9 7.63 0.81 -16.56
CA PHE A 9 7.15 -0.57 -16.65
C PHE A 9 6.10 -0.86 -15.57
N MET A 10 6.36 -0.42 -14.34
CA MET A 10 5.43 -0.60 -13.23
C MET A 10 4.14 0.21 -13.44
N GLY A 11 4.23 1.42 -13.99
CA GLY A 11 3.07 2.25 -14.33
C GLY A 11 2.20 1.56 -15.37
N GLN A 12 2.79 1.09 -16.46
CA GLN A 12 2.08 0.34 -17.50
C GLN A 12 1.47 -0.97 -16.99
N PHE A 13 2.17 -1.67 -16.07
CA PHE A 13 1.63 -2.86 -15.42
C PHE A 13 0.35 -2.52 -14.64
N ILE A 14 0.37 -1.44 -13.85
CA ILE A 14 -0.78 -0.98 -13.06
C ILE A 14 -1.92 -0.53 -13.97
N ASP A 15 -1.63 0.20 -15.04
CA ASP A 15 -2.64 0.68 -15.99
C ASP A 15 -3.36 -0.50 -16.66
N ARG A 16 -2.62 -1.51 -17.15
CA ARG A 16 -3.22 -2.73 -17.71
C ARG A 16 -4.01 -3.52 -16.67
N TYR A 17 -3.51 -3.61 -15.44
CA TYR A 17 -4.22 -4.26 -14.35
C TYR A 17 -5.54 -3.55 -14.02
N ARG A 18 -5.55 -2.21 -14.02
CA ARG A 18 -6.75 -1.39 -13.82
C ARG A 18 -7.81 -1.69 -14.89
N ASP A 19 -7.42 -1.81 -16.15
CA ASP A 19 -8.37 -2.09 -17.25
C ASP A 19 -9.00 -3.49 -17.16
N MET A 20 -8.27 -4.45 -16.58
CA MET A 20 -8.74 -5.82 -16.38
C MET A 20 -9.62 -5.94 -15.11
N ARG A 21 -10.81 -5.32 -15.15
CA ARG A 21 -11.76 -5.27 -14.02
C ARG A 21 -12.08 -6.65 -13.41
N ASN A 22 -12.12 -7.70 -14.21
CA ASN A 22 -12.37 -9.06 -13.72
C ASN A 22 -11.28 -9.60 -12.79
N LEU A 23 -10.11 -8.94 -12.67
CA LEU A 23 -9.07 -9.29 -11.71
C LEU A 23 -9.23 -8.63 -10.34
N TRP A 24 -10.05 -7.58 -10.21
CA TRP A 24 -10.07 -6.76 -8.98
C TRP A 24 -11.43 -6.26 -8.55
N ASP A 25 -12.38 -6.14 -9.47
CA ASP A 25 -13.71 -5.60 -9.24
C ASP A 25 -14.69 -6.73 -8.93
N VAL A 26 -15.10 -6.84 -7.66
CA VAL A 26 -16.05 -7.86 -7.21
C VAL A 26 -17.44 -7.68 -7.84
N LYS A 27 -17.77 -6.47 -8.31
CA LYS A 27 -19.03 -6.18 -9.01
C LYS A 27 -19.03 -6.69 -10.45
N ASN A 28 -17.86 -7.03 -11.00
CA ASN A 28 -17.77 -7.57 -12.36
C ASN A 28 -18.24 -9.05 -12.37
N PRO A 29 -19.22 -9.42 -13.21
CA PRO A 29 -19.68 -10.82 -13.32
C PRO A 29 -18.57 -11.82 -13.64
N LEU A 30 -17.53 -11.38 -14.35
CA LEU A 30 -16.38 -12.21 -14.72
C LEU A 30 -15.36 -12.39 -13.58
N TYR A 31 -15.54 -11.72 -12.44
CA TYR A 31 -14.65 -11.84 -11.27
C TYR A 31 -14.68 -13.23 -10.62
N GLN A 32 -15.83 -13.92 -10.66
CA GLN A 32 -15.93 -15.29 -10.16
C GLN A 32 -15.60 -16.32 -11.25
N ASN A 33 -15.54 -15.89 -12.51
CA ASN A 33 -15.25 -16.76 -13.64
C ASN A 33 -13.75 -17.07 -13.73
N LYS A 34 -13.36 -18.26 -13.24
CA LYS A 34 -11.99 -18.75 -13.24
C LYS A 34 -11.32 -18.69 -14.63
N PRO A 35 -11.90 -19.22 -15.72
CA PRO A 35 -11.26 -19.16 -17.03
C PRO A 35 -11.10 -17.72 -17.55
N ALA A 36 -12.09 -16.83 -17.36
CA ALA A 36 -11.98 -15.44 -17.77
C ALA A 36 -10.87 -14.69 -17.02
N ARG A 37 -10.73 -14.97 -15.71
CA ARG A 37 -9.63 -14.44 -14.89
C ARG A 37 -8.27 -14.95 -15.35
N LYS A 38 -8.15 -16.26 -15.58
CA LYS A 38 -6.92 -16.85 -16.11
C LYS A 38 -6.52 -16.21 -17.43
N ALA A 39 -7.46 -16.06 -18.37
CA ALA A 39 -7.19 -15.42 -19.66
C ALA A 39 -6.73 -13.95 -19.51
N SER A 40 -7.17 -13.25 -18.48
CA SER A 40 -6.73 -11.87 -18.21
C SER A 40 -5.35 -11.83 -17.56
N LEU A 41 -5.06 -12.75 -16.64
CA LEU A 41 -3.72 -12.95 -16.10
C LEU A 41 -2.72 -13.33 -17.20
N GLU A 42 -3.11 -14.16 -18.17
CA GLU A 42 -2.27 -14.53 -19.31
C GLU A 42 -1.93 -13.32 -20.20
N LYS A 43 -2.90 -12.42 -20.45
CA LYS A 43 -2.64 -11.16 -21.16
C LYS A 43 -1.64 -10.28 -20.41
N LEU A 44 -1.77 -10.20 -19.09
CA LEU A 44 -0.84 -9.44 -18.25
C LEU A 44 0.54 -10.12 -18.20
N LEU A 45 0.58 -11.44 -18.18
CA LEU A 45 1.80 -12.23 -18.25
C LEU A 45 2.54 -11.99 -19.56
N GLN A 46 1.84 -11.92 -20.70
CA GLN A 46 2.45 -11.61 -21.98
C GLN A 46 3.21 -10.27 -21.93
N PHE A 47 2.65 -9.26 -21.27
CA PHE A 47 3.34 -8.01 -21.03
C PHE A 47 4.55 -8.17 -20.11
N VAL A 48 4.43 -8.93 -19.02
CA VAL A 48 5.56 -9.17 -18.10
C VAL A 48 6.71 -9.93 -18.77
N LYS A 49 6.38 -10.88 -19.66
CA LYS A 49 7.36 -11.67 -20.43
C LYS A 49 8.25 -10.83 -21.35
N THR A 50 7.82 -9.62 -21.72
CA THR A 50 8.68 -8.69 -22.46
C THR A 50 9.94 -8.28 -21.70
N GLN A 51 9.92 -8.35 -20.36
CA GLN A 51 11.04 -7.97 -19.49
C GLN A 51 11.59 -9.12 -18.65
N VAL A 52 10.76 -10.15 -18.40
CA VAL A 52 11.10 -11.34 -17.62
C VAL A 52 10.57 -12.57 -18.36
N PRO A 53 11.35 -13.15 -19.28
CA PRO A 53 10.88 -14.26 -20.13
C PRO A 53 10.43 -15.49 -19.31
N ASP A 54 11.10 -15.76 -18.18
CA ASP A 54 10.80 -16.87 -17.27
C ASP A 54 9.63 -16.61 -16.32
N ALA A 55 8.89 -15.51 -16.51
CA ALA A 55 7.73 -15.23 -15.68
C ALA A 55 6.62 -16.27 -15.90
N ASP A 56 5.95 -16.64 -14.81
CA ASP A 56 4.77 -17.49 -14.80
C ASP A 56 3.52 -16.74 -14.31
N ILE A 57 2.33 -17.28 -14.56
CA ILE A 57 1.05 -16.76 -14.07
C ILE A 57 1.09 -16.56 -12.55
N GLU A 58 1.65 -17.51 -11.79
CA GLU A 58 1.77 -17.40 -10.33
C GLU A 58 2.58 -16.16 -9.92
N SER A 59 3.64 -15.86 -10.67
CA SER A 59 4.50 -14.70 -10.41
C SER A 59 3.76 -13.38 -10.58
N VAL A 60 2.84 -13.31 -11.55
CA VAL A 60 1.98 -12.15 -11.83
C VAL A 60 0.91 -12.02 -10.75
N ASP A 61 0.26 -13.11 -10.38
CA ASP A 61 -0.76 -13.12 -9.34
C ASP A 61 -0.17 -12.70 -7.98
N LYS A 62 0.99 -13.27 -7.62
CA LYS A 62 1.75 -12.86 -6.41
C LYS A 62 2.13 -11.39 -6.45
N LYS A 63 2.50 -10.86 -7.62
CA LYS A 63 2.81 -9.43 -7.79
C LYS A 63 1.57 -8.55 -7.58
N ILE A 64 0.42 -8.94 -8.13
CA ILE A 64 -0.87 -8.26 -7.89
C ILE A 64 -1.21 -8.29 -6.39
N GLY A 65 -1.09 -9.44 -5.74
CA GLY A 65 -1.34 -9.59 -4.31
C GLY A 65 -0.45 -8.67 -3.46
N SER A 66 0.85 -8.65 -3.75
CA SER A 66 1.81 -7.74 -3.11
C SER A 66 1.42 -6.27 -3.32
N LEU A 67 1.05 -5.89 -4.53
CA LEU A 67 0.61 -4.53 -4.86
C LEU A 67 -0.60 -4.08 -4.05
N ARG A 68 -1.64 -4.93 -3.99
CA ARG A 68 -2.85 -4.65 -3.21
C ARG A 68 -2.54 -4.52 -1.71
N SER A 69 -1.65 -5.36 -1.19
CA SER A 69 -1.23 -5.32 0.21
C SER A 69 -0.49 -4.02 0.53
N THR A 70 0.48 -3.64 -0.29
CA THR A 70 1.22 -2.38 -0.12
C THR A 70 0.30 -1.16 -0.22
N TYR A 71 -0.58 -1.12 -1.24
CA TYR A 71 -1.55 -0.03 -1.38
C TYR A 71 -2.48 0.08 -0.16
N ARG A 72 -3.05 -1.04 0.31
CA ARG A 72 -3.90 -1.05 1.52
C ARG A 72 -3.18 -0.47 2.73
N LYS A 73 -1.91 -0.85 2.95
CA LYS A 73 -1.14 -0.34 4.10
C LYS A 73 -0.92 1.17 4.02
N GLU A 74 -0.57 1.68 2.85
CA GLU A 74 -0.40 3.13 2.64
C GLU A 74 -1.72 3.86 2.83
N LEU A 75 -2.80 3.34 2.26
CA LEU A 75 -4.13 3.91 2.40
C LEU A 75 -4.60 3.97 3.85
N ASN A 76 -4.40 2.90 4.62
CA ASN A 76 -4.77 2.87 6.03
C ASN A 76 -4.02 3.95 6.83
N LYS A 77 -2.78 4.29 6.48
CA LYS A 77 -2.03 5.40 7.11
C LYS A 77 -2.67 6.75 6.80
N VAL A 78 -3.08 6.96 5.54
CA VAL A 78 -3.80 8.19 5.13
C VAL A 78 -5.10 8.31 5.94
N GLN A 79 -5.93 7.27 5.92
CA GLN A 79 -7.21 7.26 6.63
C GLN A 79 -7.05 7.44 8.15
N ALA A 80 -6.04 6.79 8.76
CA ALA A 80 -5.73 6.94 10.18
C ALA A 80 -5.31 8.38 10.53
N SER A 81 -4.50 9.03 9.69
CA SER A 81 -4.12 10.43 9.92
C SER A 81 -5.33 11.37 9.91
N MET A 82 -6.30 11.12 9.01
CA MET A 82 -7.53 11.91 8.92
C MET A 82 -8.44 11.70 10.14
N LYS A 83 -8.54 10.47 10.64
CA LYS A 83 -9.44 10.11 11.75
C LYS A 83 -8.96 10.63 13.11
N SER A 84 -7.67 10.81 13.30
CA SER A 84 -7.06 11.30 14.55
C SER A 84 -7.25 12.81 14.79
N GLY A 85 -8.07 13.50 13.99
CA GLY A 85 -8.33 14.94 14.16
C GLY A 85 -7.14 15.82 13.79
N ALA A 86 -6.24 15.32 12.94
CA ALA A 86 -5.11 16.08 12.42
C ALA A 86 -5.62 17.37 11.75
N ALA A 87 -5.02 18.51 12.09
CA ALA A 87 -5.28 19.76 11.36
C ALA A 87 -4.96 19.54 9.88
N ALA A 88 -5.62 20.23 8.94
CA ALA A 88 -5.49 20.01 7.49
C ALA A 88 -4.05 20.02 6.92
N LYS A 89 -3.07 20.51 7.70
CA LYS A 89 -1.63 20.50 7.42
C LYS A 89 -0.88 19.22 7.81
N ASP A 90 -1.53 18.26 8.49
CA ASP A 90 -0.91 17.08 9.11
C ASP A 90 -1.52 15.75 8.61
N VAL A 91 -2.18 15.78 7.44
CA VAL A 91 -2.64 14.56 6.76
C VAL A 91 -1.43 13.86 6.14
N TYR A 92 -1.30 12.56 6.41
CA TYR A 92 -0.22 11.75 5.85
C TYR A 92 -0.26 11.76 4.32
N VAL A 93 0.86 12.15 3.71
CA VAL A 93 1.04 12.10 2.26
C VAL A 93 1.67 10.75 1.88
N PRO A 94 1.02 9.94 1.01
CA PRO A 94 1.57 8.67 0.58
C PRO A 94 2.96 8.81 -0.05
N SER A 95 3.92 8.05 0.46
CA SER A 95 5.29 8.02 -0.07
C SER A 95 5.42 7.17 -1.35
N LEU A 96 4.42 6.33 -1.60
CA LEU A 96 4.41 5.39 -2.71
C LEU A 96 4.07 6.09 -4.03
N TRP A 97 5.05 6.25 -4.91
CA TRP A 97 4.89 7.03 -6.16
C TRP A 97 3.72 6.58 -7.06
N TYR A 98 3.39 5.29 -7.08
CA TYR A 98 2.29 4.75 -7.89
C TYR A 98 0.94 4.74 -7.17
N HIS A 99 0.86 5.28 -5.95
CA HIS A 99 -0.39 5.39 -5.19
C HIS A 99 -1.49 6.08 -6.01
N ILE A 100 -1.14 7.15 -6.73
CA ILE A 100 -2.05 7.95 -7.58
C ILE A 100 -2.69 7.09 -8.70
N ARG A 101 -2.06 5.97 -9.09
CA ARG A 101 -2.55 5.08 -10.14
C ARG A 101 -3.47 3.97 -9.64
N MET A 102 -3.58 3.77 -8.32
CA MET A 102 -4.35 2.68 -7.71
C MET A 102 -5.66 3.06 -6.98
N PRO A 103 -6.29 4.25 -7.15
CA PRO A 103 -7.51 4.59 -6.41
C PRO A 103 -8.71 3.71 -6.79
N PHE A 104 -8.66 2.99 -7.90
CA PHE A 104 -9.71 2.04 -8.30
C PHE A 104 -9.86 0.86 -7.32
N LEU A 105 -8.89 0.65 -6.42
CA LEU A 105 -8.97 -0.36 -5.37
C LEU A 105 -9.66 0.13 -4.10
N GLU A 106 -9.88 1.44 -3.96
CA GLU A 106 -10.39 2.09 -2.75
C GLU A 106 -11.75 1.53 -2.33
N ASP A 107 -12.73 1.53 -3.25
CA ASP A 107 -14.09 1.04 -3.03
C ASP A 107 -14.12 -0.39 -2.47
N GLN A 108 -13.15 -1.22 -2.87
CA GLN A 108 -13.07 -2.63 -2.47
C GLN A 108 -12.41 -2.80 -1.10
N ILE A 109 -11.62 -1.82 -0.67
CA ILE A 109 -10.92 -1.84 0.62
C ILE A 109 -11.83 -1.22 1.68
N GLU A 110 -12.42 -0.05 1.42
CA GLU A 110 -13.31 0.65 2.34
C GLU A 110 -14.50 -0.23 2.76
N ALA A 111 -15.18 -0.85 1.79
CA ALA A 111 -16.30 -1.76 2.06
C ALA A 111 -15.93 -2.94 3.00
N ARG A 112 -14.65 -3.34 3.01
CA ARG A 112 -14.16 -4.47 3.81
C ARG A 112 -13.80 -4.04 5.23
N GLU A 113 -13.24 -2.84 5.41
CA GLU A 113 -12.91 -2.28 6.73
C GLU A 113 -14.18 -1.90 7.52
N SER A 114 -15.24 -1.43 6.85
CA SER A 114 -16.54 -1.16 7.48
C SER A 114 -17.18 -2.42 8.10
N LEU A 115 -16.97 -3.59 7.49
CA LEU A 115 -17.47 -4.85 8.06
C LEU A 115 -16.63 -5.32 9.26
N SER A 116 -15.32 -5.10 9.22
CA SER A 116 -14.40 -5.57 10.25
C SER A 116 -14.50 -4.76 11.55
N THR A 117 -14.77 -3.46 11.47
CA THR A 117 -14.92 -2.56 12.63
C THR A 117 -16.22 -2.77 13.42
N LEU A 118 -17.21 -3.44 12.83
CA LEU A 118 -18.46 -3.80 13.51
C LEU A 118 -18.40 -5.18 14.20
N SER A 119 -17.28 -5.90 14.08
CA SER A 119 -17.15 -7.29 14.53
C SER A 119 -16.04 -7.49 15.56
N ALA A 120 -16.21 -6.96 16.79
CA ALA A 120 -15.76 -7.54 18.08
C ALA A 120 -16.00 -6.56 19.27
N PRO A 121 -16.19 -7.03 20.53
CA PRO A 121 -16.69 -8.33 21.01
C PRO A 121 -17.77 -8.21 22.11
N LEU A 122 -18.71 -9.16 22.20
CA LEU A 122 -19.50 -9.43 23.42
C LEU A 122 -19.36 -10.92 23.79
N SER A 123 -18.19 -11.32 24.27
CA SER A 123 -18.02 -12.54 25.07
C SER A 123 -17.35 -12.14 26.37
N SER A 124 -18.11 -11.44 27.22
CA SER A 124 -17.69 -11.06 28.56
C SER A 124 -18.19 -12.10 29.56
N THR A 125 -17.24 -12.67 30.32
CA THR A 125 -17.39 -13.12 31.73
C THR A 125 -18.22 -14.41 31.92
N LEU A 126 -17.64 -15.54 32.34
CA LEU A 126 -17.23 -15.84 33.73
C LEU A 126 -16.31 -17.08 33.80
N PRO A 127 -15.20 -17.05 34.58
CA PRO A 127 -14.50 -18.26 35.02
C PRO A 127 -15.15 -18.79 36.31
N SER A 128 -15.61 -20.05 36.30
CA SER A 128 -16.00 -20.77 37.52
C SER A 128 -14.82 -21.59 38.00
N THR A 129 -14.21 -21.16 39.11
CA THR A 129 -13.29 -21.98 39.91
C THR A 129 -14.04 -23.18 40.50
N PRO A 130 -13.42 -24.37 40.52
CA PRO A 130 -13.48 -25.16 41.75
C PRO A 130 -12.09 -25.58 42.24
N ALA A 131 -12.02 -25.65 43.56
CA ALA A 131 -10.86 -25.92 44.39
C ALA A 131 -10.37 -27.39 44.32
N GLU A 132 -9.04 -27.54 44.37
CA GLU A 132 -8.24 -28.49 45.17
C GLU A 132 -8.81 -29.90 45.44
N ALA A 133 -8.10 -30.94 44.96
CA ALA A 133 -7.28 -31.81 45.82
C ALA A 133 -6.86 -33.14 45.12
N SER A 134 -5.64 -33.57 45.45
CA SER A 134 -5.15 -34.96 45.56
C SER A 134 -4.21 -35.52 44.48
N GLU A 135 -3.00 -35.85 44.97
CA GLU A 135 -1.85 -36.51 44.34
C GLU A 135 -2.15 -37.91 43.79
N ASP A 136 -1.50 -38.28 42.68
CA ASP A 136 -0.63 -39.48 42.56
C ASP A 136 0.19 -39.45 41.23
N GLN A 137 1.51 -39.59 41.33
CA GLN A 137 2.47 -39.82 40.22
C GLN A 137 2.42 -41.31 39.78
N PRO A 138 3.06 -41.81 38.69
CA PRO A 138 4.18 -41.23 37.93
C PRO A 138 4.12 -41.37 36.39
N GLY A 139 4.95 -40.59 35.69
CA GLY A 139 5.30 -40.85 34.29
C GLY A 139 6.53 -40.06 33.85
N PRO A 140 7.62 -40.71 33.35
CA PRO A 140 8.82 -39.99 32.96
C PRO A 140 8.78 -39.56 31.49
N SER A 141 9.39 -38.39 31.25
CA SER A 141 10.24 -38.07 30.08
C SER A 141 9.59 -38.04 28.69
N ILE A 142 9.38 -36.84 28.15
CA ILE A 142 10.35 -36.12 27.31
C ILE A 142 9.65 -34.96 26.60
N MET A 143 10.27 -33.81 26.79
CA MET A 143 10.06 -32.51 26.16
C MET A 143 10.29 -32.56 24.63
N GLU A 144 9.35 -32.03 23.85
CA GLU A 144 9.64 -31.48 22.52
C GLU A 144 8.73 -30.26 22.26
N GLU A 145 9.30 -29.11 22.61
CA GLU A 145 9.36 -27.88 21.81
C GLU A 145 8.18 -27.57 20.87
N VAL A 146 7.26 -26.74 21.36
CA VAL A 146 6.45 -25.88 20.48
C VAL A 146 7.27 -24.64 20.17
N GLU A 147 7.87 -24.63 18.98
CA GLU A 147 8.49 -23.45 18.38
C GLU A 147 7.39 -22.41 18.10
N GLU A 148 7.22 -21.45 19.02
CA GLU A 148 6.63 -20.16 18.68
C GLU A 148 7.61 -19.42 17.76
N PRO A 149 7.19 -18.97 16.58
CA PRO A 149 7.94 -17.96 15.85
C PRO A 149 7.95 -16.66 16.67
N SER A 150 9.03 -16.54 17.44
CA SER A 150 9.59 -15.32 18.01
C SER A 150 9.46 -14.17 17.02
N TRP A 151 8.41 -13.36 17.20
CA TRP A 151 8.40 -12.00 16.69
C TRP A 151 9.18 -11.15 17.68
N SER A 152 10.51 -11.11 17.51
CA SER A 152 11.35 -10.17 18.23
C SER A 152 10.99 -8.75 17.81
N GLN A 153 10.39 -8.04 18.76
CA GLN A 153 10.17 -6.60 18.75
C GLN A 153 11.14 -5.96 19.74
N GLU A 154 12.23 -5.41 19.22
CA GLU A 154 13.15 -4.42 19.81
C GLU A 154 14.23 -4.21 18.74
N ASP A 155 14.65 -3.02 18.32
CA ASP A 155 15.08 -1.83 19.06
C ASP A 155 15.14 -0.69 18.01
N LEU A 156 14.26 0.31 18.07
CA LEU A 156 14.52 1.66 18.55
C LEU A 156 15.90 2.29 18.23
N SER A 157 15.82 3.43 17.54
CA SER A 157 16.73 4.59 17.63
C SER A 157 18.05 4.58 16.84
N GLN A 158 18.16 5.50 15.87
CA GLN A 158 19.03 6.66 16.09
C GLN A 158 18.74 7.82 15.13
N ASP A 159 18.69 8.98 15.79
CA ASP A 159 18.78 10.36 15.35
C ASP A 159 19.92 10.60 14.35
N GLU A 160 19.66 11.38 13.30
CA GLU A 160 20.62 12.40 12.85
C GLU A 160 19.84 13.62 12.33
N ALA A 161 19.97 14.69 13.09
CA ALA A 161 19.68 16.05 12.68
C ALA A 161 20.48 16.41 11.42
N LEU A 162 19.79 16.87 10.36
CA LEU A 162 20.40 17.75 9.38
C LEU A 162 19.63 19.06 9.28
N GLU A 163 20.37 20.08 9.66
CA GLU A 163 20.02 21.48 9.76
C GLU A 163 19.53 22.04 8.42
N CYS A 164 18.35 22.66 8.47
CA CYS A 164 17.77 23.42 7.38
C CYS A 164 18.61 24.67 7.12
N GLY A 165 19.49 24.61 6.12
CA GLY A 165 20.14 25.77 5.55
C GLY A 165 19.12 26.70 4.92
N ARG A 166 18.78 27.79 5.63
CA ARG A 166 18.12 28.97 5.08
C ARG A 166 19.02 29.58 4.01
N GLN A 167 18.62 29.47 2.74
CA GLN A 167 19.05 30.40 1.70
C GLN A 167 17.87 31.31 1.36
N GLU A 168 18.00 32.58 1.74
CA GLU A 168 17.23 33.68 1.16
C GLU A 168 17.64 33.85 -0.30
N GLU A 169 16.74 33.54 -1.23
CA GLU A 169 16.79 34.04 -2.61
C GLU A 169 15.66 35.07 -2.73
N ALA A 170 15.99 36.31 -2.38
CA ALA A 170 15.18 37.49 -2.68
C ALA A 170 15.28 37.83 -4.17
N GLY A 171 14.64 37.03 -5.02
CA GLY A 171 14.44 37.33 -6.43
C GLY A 171 13.24 38.25 -6.66
N VAL A 172 13.27 39.47 -6.11
CA VAL A 172 12.26 40.49 -6.46
C VAL A 172 12.65 41.17 -7.77
N ARG A 173 11.98 40.69 -8.80
CA ARG A 173 11.78 41.26 -10.13
C ARG A 173 11.59 42.78 -10.10
N GLY A 174 12.64 43.53 -10.41
CA GLY A 174 12.54 44.92 -10.79
C GLY A 174 11.91 45.03 -12.18
N SER A 175 10.68 45.53 -12.23
CA SER A 175 10.00 45.93 -13.47
C SER A 175 10.87 46.95 -14.22
N GLN A 176 11.32 46.60 -15.43
CA GLN A 176 11.89 47.59 -16.34
C GLN A 176 10.79 48.56 -16.76
N GLU A 177 11.05 49.81 -16.41
CA GLU A 177 10.30 50.98 -16.77
C GLU A 177 10.44 51.28 -18.27
N VAL A 178 9.29 51.64 -18.83
CA VAL A 178 8.99 52.19 -20.15
C VAL A 178 10.08 53.11 -20.72
N ALA A 179 10.60 52.76 -21.90
CA ALA A 179 11.18 53.71 -22.83
C ALA A 179 10.69 53.45 -24.27
N ARG A 180 9.72 54.27 -24.67
CA ARG A 180 9.27 54.68 -26.01
C ARG A 180 10.11 54.23 -27.22
N PRO A 181 9.48 53.72 -28.30
CA PRO A 181 10.02 53.84 -29.64
C PRO A 181 9.62 55.19 -30.27
N SER A 182 10.59 56.02 -30.66
CA SER A 182 10.37 57.17 -31.53
C SER A 182 11.55 57.36 -32.49
N SER A 183 11.30 57.06 -33.75
CA SER A 183 11.86 57.69 -34.97
C SER A 183 11.21 56.96 -36.15
N LEU A 184 10.15 57.52 -36.73
CA LEU A 184 10.19 58.48 -37.83
C LEU A 184 10.91 57.89 -39.05
N THR A 185 10.13 57.26 -39.93
CA THR A 185 10.45 57.18 -41.35
C THR A 185 9.32 57.86 -42.09
N GLN A 186 9.66 58.93 -42.81
CA GLN A 186 8.80 59.57 -43.80
C GLN A 186 9.53 59.44 -45.14
N SER A 187 8.71 59.21 -46.17
CA SER A 187 8.98 58.89 -47.57
C SER A 187 10.21 59.48 -48.23
#